data_AF-A0A1G3VUL8-F1
#
_entry.id   AF-A0A1G3VUL8-F1
#
_cell.length_a   1.000
_cell.length_b   1.000
_cell.length_c   1.000
_cell.angle_alpha   90.00
_cell.angle_beta   90.00
_cell.angle_gamma   90.00
#
_symmetry.space_group_name_H-M   'P 1'
#
loop_
_entity.id
_entity.type
_entity.pdbx_description
1 polymer ?
#
loop_
_entity_poly.entity_id
_entity_poly.type
_entity_poly.pdbx_seq_one_letter_code
_entity_poly.pdbx_strand_id
1 'polypeptide(L)'
;MLANLVERAREIGILKAVGWTGADVRKQLMGEVFVQALLGGIAGIVAGYLISYLLGYLSIPVSTPWEMNLTPAFAKDAAAAAQTISLPVSLSASLIAASLALSLAAGGLASYFMARRMAKMKPADILRQL
;
A
#
# COMPACT_ATOMS: atom_id res chain seq x y z
N MET A 1 -13.58 14.66 -9.59
CA MET A 1 -12.91 13.57 -10.33
C MET A 1 -12.58 13.91 -11.80
N LEU A 2 -13.44 14.64 -12.53
CA LEU A 2 -13.15 15.01 -13.93
C LEU A 2 -12.09 16.12 -14.07
N ALA A 3 -12.09 17.12 -13.18
CA ALA A 3 -11.15 18.25 -13.25
C ALA A 3 -9.66 17.83 -13.25
N ASN A 4 -9.28 16.92 -12.36
CA ASN A 4 -7.89 16.43 -12.25
C ASN A 4 -7.42 15.71 -13.53
N LEU A 5 -8.31 14.93 -14.18
CA LEU A 5 -7.96 14.27 -15.45
C LEU A 5 -7.75 15.27 -16.58
N VAL A 6 -8.54 16.35 -16.61
CA VAL A 6 -8.45 17.42 -17.61
C VAL A 6 -7.16 18.24 -17.40
N GLU A 7 -6.83 18.58 -16.16
CA GLU A 7 -5.60 19.28 -15.79
C GLU A 7 -4.35 18.47 -16.19
N ARG A 8 -4.33 17.18 -15.83
CA ARG A 8 -3.23 16.27 -16.19
C ARG A 8 -3.10 16.10 -17.71
N ALA A 9 -4.22 16.01 -18.43
CA ALA A 9 -4.20 15.93 -19.89
C ALA A 9 -3.65 17.23 -20.52
N ARG A 10 -4.00 18.40 -19.96
CA ARG A 10 -3.49 19.70 -20.40
C ARG A 10 -1.99 19.81 -20.24
N GLU A 11 -1.44 19.41 -19.08
CA GLU A 11 0.01 19.39 -18.85
C GLU A 11 0.75 18.55 -19.91
N ILE A 12 0.25 17.33 -20.18
CA ILE A 12 0.86 16.45 -21.18
C ILE A 12 0.72 17.02 -22.59
N GLY A 13 -0.42 17.65 -22.91
CA GLY A 13 -0.64 18.34 -24.17
C GLY A 13 0.37 19.46 -24.40
N ILE A 14 0.65 20.26 -23.38
CA ILE A 14 1.65 21.34 -23.42
C ILE A 14 3.06 20.76 -23.62
N LEU A 15 3.45 19.75 -22.83
CA LEU A 15 4.77 19.12 -22.96
C LEU A 15 5.02 18.58 -24.37
N LYS A 16 4.02 17.90 -24.95
CA LYS A 16 4.11 17.39 -26.32
C LYS A 16 4.12 18.49 -27.38
N ALA A 17 3.46 19.64 -27.13
CA ALA A 17 3.50 20.80 -28.03
C ALA A 17 4.88 21.47 -28.04
N VAL A 18 5.62 21.41 -26.94
CA VAL A 18 7.00 21.92 -26.81
C VAL A 18 8.03 20.95 -27.41
N GLY A 19 7.61 19.77 -27.90
CA GLY A 19 8.46 18.83 -28.62
C GLY A 19 8.81 17.54 -27.87
N TRP A 20 8.18 17.29 -26.71
CA TRP A 20 8.37 16.02 -26.01
C TRP A 20 7.86 14.84 -26.81
N THR A 21 8.65 13.77 -26.88
CA THR A 21 8.22 12.54 -27.52
C THR A 21 7.30 11.73 -26.60
N GLY A 22 6.55 10.79 -27.18
CA GLY A 22 5.77 9.84 -26.36
C GLY A 22 6.64 8.96 -25.47
N ALA A 23 7.94 8.84 -25.71
CA ALA A 23 8.86 8.15 -24.81
C ALA A 23 9.18 9.00 -23.57
N ASP A 24 9.38 10.29 -23.74
CA ASP A 24 9.72 11.22 -22.64
C ASP A 24 8.56 11.36 -21.66
N VAL A 25 7.34 11.53 -22.19
CA VAL A 25 6.10 11.55 -21.39
C VAL A 25 5.94 10.24 -20.60
N ARG A 26 6.21 9.08 -21.22
CA ARG A 26 6.16 7.79 -20.50
C ARG A 26 7.18 7.72 -19.37
N LYS A 27 8.41 8.16 -19.60
CA LYS A 27 9.46 8.16 -18.57
C LYS A 27 9.09 9.05 -17.39
N GLN A 28 8.58 10.26 -17.65
CA GLN A 28 8.13 11.16 -16.58
C GLN A 28 7.02 10.54 -15.75
N LEU A 29 5.99 10.00 -16.40
CA LEU A 29 4.88 9.37 -15.69
C LEU A 29 5.29 8.14 -14.89
N MET A 30 6.16 7.30 -15.45
CA MET A 30 6.68 6.15 -14.70
C MET A 30 7.52 6.60 -13.49
N GLY A 31 8.27 7.70 -13.62
CA GLY A 31 9.02 8.29 -12.50
C GLY A 31 8.11 8.81 -11.39
N GLU A 32 7.04 9.54 -11.74
CA GLU A 32 6.07 10.06 -10.78
C GLU A 32 5.40 8.93 -9.99
N VAL A 33 4.97 7.88 -10.71
CA VAL A 33 4.36 6.69 -10.12
C VAL A 33 5.35 5.93 -9.24
N PHE A 34 6.60 5.80 -9.68
CA PHE A 34 7.62 5.10 -8.91
C PHE A 34 7.83 5.77 -7.55
N VAL A 35 7.92 7.11 -7.54
CA VAL A 35 8.02 7.89 -6.29
C VAL A 35 6.77 7.71 -5.44
N GLN A 36 5.58 7.79 -6.03
CA GLN A 36 4.32 7.59 -5.31
C GLN A 36 4.19 6.17 -4.72
N ALA A 37 4.57 5.14 -5.47
CA ALA A 37 4.51 3.74 -5.04
C ALA A 37 5.54 3.44 -3.93
N LEU A 38 6.72 4.06 -4.01
CA LEU A 38 7.74 3.96 -2.95
C LEU A 38 7.26 4.63 -1.66
N LEU A 39 6.77 5.86 -1.75
CA LEU A 39 6.23 6.58 -0.59
C LEU A 39 5.01 5.87 0.02
N GLY A 40 4.09 5.39 -0.82
CA GLY A 40 2.93 4.61 -0.40
C GLY A 40 3.32 3.26 0.23
N GLY A 41 4.34 2.58 -0.31
CA GLY A 41 4.87 1.35 0.26
C GLY A 41 5.48 1.55 1.65
N ILE A 42 6.32 2.57 1.81
CA ILE A 42 6.91 2.93 3.10
C ILE A 42 5.81 3.32 4.11
N ALA A 43 4.88 4.18 3.70
CA ALA A 43 3.75 4.57 4.55
C ALA A 43 2.89 3.38 4.96
N GLY A 44 2.64 2.44 4.03
CA GLY A 44 1.89 1.22 4.29
C GLY A 44 2.57 0.29 5.30
N ILE A 45 3.90 0.14 5.22
CA ILE A 45 4.67 -0.64 6.21
C ILE A 45 4.57 -0.01 7.59
N VAL A 46 4.76 1.31 7.68
CA VAL A 46 4.67 2.04 8.96
C VAL A 46 3.26 1.91 9.55
N ALA A 47 2.21 2.11 8.75
CA ALA A 47 0.83 1.98 9.19
C ALA A 47 0.51 0.54 9.61
N GLY A 48 0.94 -0.47 8.85
CA GLY A 48 0.74 -1.87 9.19
C GLY A 48 1.42 -2.27 10.50
N TYR A 49 2.62 -1.75 10.75
CA TYR A 49 3.32 -1.94 12.03
C TYR A 49 2.58 -1.29 13.19
N LEU A 50 2.14 -0.03 13.02
CA LEU A 50 1.36 0.68 14.05
C LEU A 50 0.06 -0.04 14.37
N ILE A 51 -0.68 -0.50 13.37
CA ILE A 51 -1.93 -1.26 13.56
C ILE A 51 -1.65 -2.58 14.30
N SER A 52 -0.59 -3.30 13.90
CA SER A 52 -0.20 -4.56 14.57
C SER A 52 0.18 -4.33 16.03
N TYR A 53 0.88 -3.24 16.31
CA TYR A 53 1.24 -2.84 17.67
C TYR A 53 0.02 -2.46 18.51
N LEU A 54 -0.92 -1.70 17.94
CA LEU A 54 -2.19 -1.36 18.60
C LEU A 54 -3.03 -2.61 18.90
N LEU A 55 -3.09 -3.56 17.97
CA LEU A 55 -3.78 -4.84 18.19
C LEU A 55 -3.13 -5.66 19.31
N GLY A 56 -1.82 -5.57 19.50
CA GLY A 56 -1.12 -6.23 20.60
C GLY A 56 -1.60 -5.79 21.99
N TYR A 57 -2.14 -4.59 22.14
CA TYR A 57 -2.75 -4.13 23.39
C TYR A 57 -4.15 -4.71 23.63
N LEU A 58 -4.83 -5.18 22.58
CA LEU A 58 -6.13 -5.81 22.70
C LEU A 58 -5.94 -7.24 23.19
N SER A 59 -5.85 -7.41 24.51
CA SER A 59 -5.80 -8.72 25.15
C SER A 59 -7.11 -9.46 24.91
N ILE A 60 -7.09 -10.48 24.05
CA ILE A 60 -8.22 -11.39 23.86
C ILE A 60 -8.08 -12.51 24.88
N PRO A 61 -8.95 -12.59 25.91
CA PRO A 61 -8.94 -13.74 26.81
C PRO A 61 -9.39 -14.97 26.04
N VAL A 62 -8.46 -15.88 25.74
CA VAL A 62 -8.77 -17.18 25.16
C VAL A 62 -8.97 -18.15 26.31
N SER A 63 -10.16 -18.74 26.41
CA SER A 63 -10.47 -19.78 27.39
C SER A 63 -9.57 -20.99 27.14
N THR A 64 -8.59 -21.22 28.01
CA THR A 64 -7.73 -22.41 27.93
C THR A 64 -8.54 -23.67 28.25
N PRO A 65 -8.49 -24.72 27.41
CA PRO A 65 -9.11 -25.99 27.71
C PRO A 65 -8.49 -26.60 28.97
N TRP A 66 -9.33 -27.31 29.73
CA TRP A 66 -9.03 -27.86 31.05
C TRP A 66 -7.82 -28.82 31.09
N GLU A 67 -7.40 -29.35 29.94
CA GLU A 67 -6.20 -30.18 29.78
C GLU A 67 -4.88 -29.42 30.04
N MET A 68 -4.87 -28.09 29.87
CA MET A 68 -3.69 -27.25 30.14
C MET A 68 -3.73 -26.56 31.51
N ASN A 69 -4.78 -26.77 32.30
CA ASN A 69 -4.92 -26.14 33.60
C ASN A 69 -4.35 -27.04 34.70
N LEU A 70 -3.15 -26.72 35.18
CA LEU A 70 -2.45 -27.49 36.22
C LEU A 70 -3.05 -27.34 37.63
N THR A 71 -4.15 -26.59 37.79
CA THR A 71 -4.81 -26.42 39.08
C THR A 71 -5.85 -27.51 39.34
N PRO A 72 -5.86 -28.17 40.51
CA PRO A 72 -6.85 -29.20 40.84
C PRO A 72 -8.27 -28.61 40.87
N ALA A 73 -9.25 -29.38 40.39
CA ALA A 73 -10.65 -28.99 40.16
C ALA A 73 -11.43 -28.43 41.38
N PHE A 74 -10.81 -28.37 42.56
CA PHE A 74 -11.42 -27.95 43.82
C PHE A 74 -11.06 -26.51 44.23
N ALA A 75 -10.14 -25.83 43.53
CA ALA A 75 -9.84 -24.43 43.78
C ALA A 75 -10.94 -23.54 43.17
N LYS A 76 -11.86 -23.06 44.02
CA LYS A 76 -12.98 -22.17 43.62
C LYS A 76 -12.56 -20.79 43.13
N ASP A 77 -11.32 -20.39 43.39
CA ASP A 77 -10.70 -19.15 42.89
C ASP A 77 -9.77 -19.42 41.70
N ALA A 78 -10.14 -20.37 40.85
CA ALA A 78 -9.54 -20.52 39.52
C ALA A 78 -10.01 -19.34 38.65
N ALA A 79 -9.49 -18.15 38.95
CA ALA A 79 -9.35 -17.11 37.95
C ALA A 79 -8.62 -17.77 36.80
N ALA A 80 -9.41 -18.11 35.76
CA ALA A 80 -8.96 -18.80 34.57
C ALA A 80 -7.58 -18.25 34.24
N ALA A 81 -6.57 -19.12 34.27
CA ALA A 81 -5.19 -18.76 33.98
C ALA A 81 -5.14 -18.31 32.52
N ALA A 82 -5.59 -17.07 32.29
CA ALA A 82 -5.65 -16.40 31.02
C ALA A 82 -4.19 -16.12 30.70
N GLN A 83 -3.54 -17.09 30.06
CA GLN A 83 -2.26 -16.84 29.42
C GLN A 83 -2.52 -15.79 28.36
N THR A 84 -2.10 -14.57 28.66
CA THR A 84 -2.12 -13.44 27.74
C THR A 84 -1.07 -13.71 26.67
N ILE A 85 -1.50 -14.34 25.59
CA ILE A 85 -0.64 -14.56 24.41
C ILE A 85 -0.35 -13.19 23.82
N SER A 86 0.85 -12.68 24.11
CA SER A 86 1.38 -11.48 23.48
C SER A 86 1.67 -11.83 22.03
N LEU A 87 0.98 -11.21 21.07
CA LEU A 87 1.23 -11.41 19.64
C LEU A 87 2.65 -10.89 19.31
N PRO A 88 3.63 -11.76 19.00
CA PRO A 88 4.97 -11.30 18.70
C PRO A 88 4.96 -10.67 17.30
N VAL A 89 4.91 -9.34 17.24
CA VAL A 89 5.09 -8.59 15.98
C VAL A 89 6.56 -8.69 15.58
N SER A 90 6.88 -9.70 14.79
CA SER A 90 8.23 -9.89 14.25
C SER A 90 8.35 -9.19 12.90
N LEU A 91 9.27 -8.24 12.81
CA LEU A 91 9.63 -7.59 11.55
C LEU A 91 10.55 -8.51 10.77
N SER A 92 10.00 -9.31 9.86
CA SER A 92 10.83 -10.09 8.94
C SER A 92 11.26 -9.23 7.76
N ALA A 93 12.57 -9.22 7.48
CA ALA A 93 13.14 -8.51 6.34
C ALA A 93 12.54 -9.00 5.01
N SER A 94 12.16 -10.28 4.94
CA SER A 94 11.52 -10.88 3.77
C SER A 94 10.12 -10.34 3.50
N LEU A 95 9.30 -10.11 4.53
CA LEU A 95 7.95 -9.52 4.36
C LEU A 95 8.03 -8.05 3.96
N ILE A 96 8.97 -7.30 4.53
CA ILE A 96 9.21 -5.90 4.15
C ILE A 96 9.64 -5.84 2.67
N ALA A 97 10.60 -6.68 2.27
CA ALA A 97 11.03 -6.75 0.88
C ALA A 97 9.89 -7.18 -0.07
N ALA A 98 9.10 -8.19 0.30
CA ALA A 98 7.98 -8.67 -0.50
C ALA A 98 6.87 -7.62 -0.66
N SER A 99 6.54 -6.88 0.40
CA SER A 99 5.51 -5.83 0.37
C SER A 99 5.93 -4.63 -0.50
N LEU A 100 7.19 -4.20 -0.41
CA LEU A 100 7.73 -3.17 -1.31
C LEU A 100 7.74 -3.64 -2.77
N ALA A 101 8.18 -4.88 -3.01
CA ALA A 101 8.18 -5.46 -4.35
C ALA A 101 6.76 -5.52 -4.94
N LEU A 102 5.77 -5.95 -4.14
CA LEU A 102 4.36 -5.97 -4.55
C LEU A 102 3.81 -4.57 -4.83
N SER A 103 4.12 -3.59 -3.98
CA SER A 103 3.68 -2.19 -4.18
C SER A 103 4.23 -1.62 -5.49
N LEU A 104 5.53 -1.80 -5.74
CA LEU A 104 6.17 -1.34 -6.98
C LEU A 104 5.65 -2.10 -8.20
N ALA A 105 5.41 -3.41 -8.09
CA ALA A 105 4.87 -4.21 -9.19
C ALA A 105 3.44 -3.79 -9.55
N ALA A 106 2.56 -3.64 -8.55
CA ALA A 106 1.18 -3.22 -8.75
C ALA A 106 1.10 -1.79 -9.32
N GLY A 107 1.83 -0.84 -8.72
CA GLY A 107 1.89 0.55 -9.18
C GLY A 107 2.49 0.67 -10.58
N GLY A 108 3.56 -0.07 -10.85
CA GLY A 108 4.22 -0.12 -12.14
C GLY A 108 3.33 -0.70 -13.24
N LEU A 109 2.66 -1.83 -12.99
CA LEU A 109 1.75 -2.46 -13.95
C LEU A 109 0.58 -1.54 -14.32
N ALA A 110 -0.15 -1.01 -13.33
CA ALA A 110 -1.28 -0.12 -13.56
C ALA A 110 -0.87 1.12 -14.36
N SER A 111 0.26 1.70 -13.99
CA SER A 111 0.74 2.94 -14.58
C SER A 111 1.34 2.74 -15.96
N TYR A 112 1.92 1.58 -16.23
CA TYR A 112 2.43 1.25 -17.55
C TYR A 112 1.32 1.23 -18.60
N PHE A 113 0.17 0.64 -18.26
CA PHE A 113 -1.00 0.65 -19.14
C PHE A 113 -1.53 2.07 -19.37
N MET A 114 -1.66 2.86 -18.31
CA MET A 114 -2.18 4.23 -18.42
C MET A 114 -1.21 5.16 -19.19
N ALA A 115 0.09 5.11 -18.90
CA ALA A 115 1.11 5.91 -19.55
C ALA A 115 1.20 5.61 -21.06
N ARG A 116 1.04 4.34 -21.46
CA ARG A 116 0.95 3.94 -22.87
C ARG A 116 -0.26 4.57 -23.56
N ARG A 117 -1.40 4.63 -22.89
CA ARG A 117 -2.63 5.22 -23.44
C ARG A 117 -2.49 6.73 -23.62
N MET A 118 -1.91 7.43 -22.65
CA MET A 118 -1.74 8.88 -22.71
C MET A 118 -0.65 9.33 -23.70
N ALA A 119 0.43 8.57 -23.84
CA ALA A 119 1.48 8.87 -24.81
C ALA A 119 0.97 8.91 -26.26
N LYS A 120 -0.08 8.14 -26.57
CA LYS A 120 -0.70 8.07 -27.91
C LYS A 120 -1.71 9.21 -28.20
N MET A 121 -2.09 10.01 -27.20
CA MET A 121 -3.07 11.09 -27.41
C MET A 121 -2.45 12.22 -28.24
N LYS A 122 -3.20 12.74 -29.21
CA LYS A 122 -2.74 13.85 -30.05
C LYS A 122 -2.89 15.16 -29.29
N PRO A 123 -1.85 16.02 -29.23
CA PRO A 123 -1.91 17.29 -28.51
C PRO A 123 -3.04 18.19 -29.02
N ALA A 124 -3.28 18.19 -30.34
CA ALA A 124 -4.32 18.98 -30.98
C ALA A 124 -5.73 18.61 -30.48
N ASP A 125 -6.02 17.31 -30.26
CA ASP A 125 -7.34 16.87 -29.80
C ASP A 125 -7.58 17.27 -28.34
N ILE A 126 -6.53 17.23 -27.51
CA ILE A 126 -6.59 17.63 -26.10
C ILE A 126 -6.84 19.14 -25.99
N LEU A 127 -6.08 19.94 -26.74
CA LEU A 127 -6.17 21.41 -26.68
C LEU A 127 -7.43 21.97 -27.34
N ARG A 128 -8.09 21.20 -28.24
CA ARG A 128 -9.33 21.61 -28.90
C ARG A 128 -10.60 21.34 -28.09
N GLN A 129 -10.53 20.44 -27.11
CA GLN A 129 -11.65 20.08 -26.23
C GLN A 129 -11.67 20.89 -24.93
N LEU A 130 -10.76 21.85 -24.81
CA LEU A 130 -10.58 22.79 -23.71
C LEU A 130 -11.04 24.18 -24.15
#